data_AF-A0A1J3IX27-F1
#
_entry.id   AF-A0A1J3IX27-F1
#
_cell.length_a   1.000
_cell.length_b   1.000
_cell.length_c   1.000
_cell.angle_alpha   90.00
_cell.angle_beta   90.00
_cell.angle_gamma   90.00
#
_symmetry.space_group_name_H-M   'P 1'
#
loop_
_entity.id
_entity.type
_entity.pdbx_description
1 polymer ?
#
loop_
_entity_poly.entity_id
_entity_poly.type
_entity_poly.pdbx_seq_one_letter_code
_entity_poly.pdbx_strand_id
1 'polypeptide(L)'
;VTAVAEKIPTLVILFSGRPMVLEPPVLEKSEALVAAWFPGTEGQGIADVIFGDYDFVGKLPVSWFKHVEQLPLNADAKLYDPLFPLGFGLTSNSGLTSPV
;
A
#
# COMPACT_ATOMS: atom_id res chain seq x y z
N VAL A 1 -11.62 -6.55 6.98
CA VAL A 1 -11.77 -5.56 5.89
C VAL A 1 -13.18 -5.57 5.33
N THR A 2 -13.66 -6.70 4.82
CA THR A 2 -14.95 -6.85 4.12
C THR A 2 -16.17 -6.29 4.87
N ALA A 3 -16.28 -6.53 6.18
CA ALA A 3 -17.41 -6.05 6.99
C ALA A 3 -17.62 -4.52 6.99
N VAL A 4 -16.55 -3.75 6.72
CA VAL A 4 -16.57 -2.28 6.66
C VAL A 4 -16.56 -1.82 5.20
N ALA A 5 -15.64 -2.35 4.40
CA ALA A 5 -15.39 -1.91 3.02
C ALA A 5 -16.57 -2.11 2.07
N GLU A 6 -17.47 -3.07 2.34
CA GLU A 6 -18.70 -3.24 1.56
C GLU A 6 -19.73 -2.12 1.74
N LYS A 7 -19.62 -1.34 2.81
CA LYS A 7 -20.64 -0.37 3.22
C LYS A 7 -20.13 1.06 3.23
N ILE A 8 -18.82 1.24 3.36
CA ILE A 8 -18.18 2.53 3.55
C ILE A 8 -16.88 2.56 2.74
N PRO A 9 -16.61 3.63 1.97
CA PRO A 9 -15.30 3.86 1.36
C PRO A 9 -14.18 3.69 2.39
N THR A 10 -13.29 2.73 2.16
CA THR A 10 -12.32 2.31 3.18
C THR A 10 -10.89 2.40 2.65
N LEU A 11 -10.04 3.12 3.37
CA LEU A 11 -8.58 3.06 3.23
C LEU A 11 -8.03 2.05 4.23
N VAL A 12 -7.28 1.06 3.74
CA VAL A 12 -6.62 0.04 4.58
C VAL A 12 -5.18 0.45 4.85
N ILE A 13 -4.81 0.54 6.13
CA ILE A 13 -3.42 0.74 6.55
C ILE A 13 -2.87 -0.61 7.01
N LEU A 14 -1.90 -1.15 6.27
CA LEU A 14 -1.27 -2.43 6.56
C LEU A 14 0.05 -2.22 7.29
N PHE A 15 0.12 -2.72 8.52
CA PHE A 15 1.36 -2.78 9.31
C PHE A 15 1.98 -4.17 9.17
N SER A 16 3.15 -4.26 8.55
CA SER A 16 3.87 -5.53 8.38
C SER A 16 5.36 -5.30 8.17
N GLY A 17 6.20 -6.23 8.62
CA GLY A 17 7.65 -6.14 8.39
C GLY A 17 8.10 -6.58 6.99
N ARG A 18 7.16 -7.07 6.17
CA ARG A 18 7.41 -7.66 4.84
C ARG A 18 6.10 -7.71 4.02
N PRO A 19 6.18 -7.92 2.70
CA PRO A 19 5.00 -8.23 1.89
C PRO A 19 4.23 -9.41 2.44
N MET A 20 2.91 -9.25 2.54
CA MET A 20 1.97 -10.28 3.00
C MET A 20 1.07 -10.69 1.85
N VAL A 21 0.44 -11.86 1.96
CA VAL A 21 -0.66 -12.23 1.06
C VAL A 21 -1.75 -11.17 1.19
N LEU A 22 -2.06 -10.49 0.09
CA LEU A 22 -3.20 -9.59 -0.01
C LEU A 22 -4.35 -10.39 -0.59
N GLU A 23 -5.24 -10.86 0.28
CA GLU A 23 -6.43 -11.57 -0.18
C GLU A 23 -7.24 -10.70 -1.14
N PRO A 24 -7.84 -11.28 -2.21
CA PRO A 24 -8.57 -10.51 -3.21
C PRO A 24 -9.57 -9.50 -2.63
N PRO A 25 -10.38 -9.82 -1.59
CA PRO A 25 -11.32 -8.86 -1.02
C PRO A 25 -10.68 -7.61 -0.42
N VAL A 26 -9.39 -7.64 -0.05
CA VAL A 26 -8.69 -6.45 0.44
C VAL A 26 -8.54 -5.47 -0.71
N LEU A 27 -7.97 -5.90 -1.83
CA LEU A 27 -7.72 -5.03 -3.00
C LEU A 27 -8.98 -4.70 -3.79
N GLU A 28 -9.94 -5.62 -3.86
CA GLU A 28 -11.18 -5.44 -4.64
C GLU A 28 -12.20 -4.55 -3.93
N LYS A 29 -12.17 -4.47 -2.59
CA LYS A 29 -13.16 -3.71 -1.82
C LYS A 29 -12.63 -2.46 -1.15
N SER A 30 -11.32 -2.33 -0.95
CA SER A 30 -10.74 -1.08 -0.45
C SER A 30 -10.57 -0.06 -1.57
N GLU A 31 -10.87 1.21 -1.28
CA GLU A 31 -10.60 2.32 -2.21
C GLU A 31 -9.09 2.62 -2.27
N ALA A 32 -8.38 2.36 -1.18
CA ALA A 32 -6.95 2.57 -1.07
C ALA A 32 -6.31 1.61 -0.08
N LEU A 33 -5.04 1.29 -0.30
CA LEU A 33 -4.21 0.53 0.62
C LEU A 33 -2.86 1.22 0.79
N VAL A 34 -2.44 1.42 2.04
CA VAL A 34 -1.13 1.96 2.42
C VAL A 34 -0.36 0.87 3.16
N ALA A 35 0.80 0.48 2.64
CA ALA A 35 1.76 -0.33 3.36
C ALA A 35 2.60 0.57 4.27
N ALA A 36 2.26 0.62 5.57
CA ALA A 36 2.89 1.48 6.57
C ALA A 36 4.13 0.86 7.22
N TRP A 37 4.40 -0.41 6.93
CA TRP A 37 5.51 -1.19 7.51
C TRP A 37 5.47 -1.21 9.05
N PHE A 38 6.60 -0.95 9.71
CA PHE A 38 6.69 -0.71 11.15
C PHE A 38 7.16 0.73 11.40
N PRO A 39 6.23 1.70 11.48
CA PRO A 39 6.55 3.13 11.45
C PRO A 39 7.08 3.70 12.78
N GLY A 40 7.18 2.88 13.83
CA GLY A 40 7.62 3.33 15.15
C GLY A 40 6.49 3.99 15.95
N THR A 41 6.86 4.92 16.85
CA THR A 41 5.93 5.56 17.80
C THR A 41 5.16 6.72 17.22
N GLU A 42 5.68 7.35 16.16
CA GLU A 42 5.14 8.59 15.59
C GLU A 42 4.00 8.31 14.60
N GLY A 43 2.89 7.76 15.10
CA GLY A 43 1.72 7.44 14.29
C GLY A 43 1.09 8.65 13.56
N GLN A 44 1.36 9.87 14.03
CA GLN A 44 0.93 11.10 13.37
C GLN A 44 1.50 11.23 11.96
N GLY A 45 2.71 10.74 11.69
CA GLY A 45 3.29 10.78 10.34
C GLY A 45 2.47 10.01 9.30
N ILE A 46 1.66 9.03 9.72
CA ILE A 46 0.70 8.35 8.84
C ILE A 46 -0.50 9.26 8.52
N ALA A 47 -1.00 10.00 9.51
CA ALA A 47 -2.10 10.93 9.33
C ALA A 47 -1.69 12.09 8.41
N ASP A 48 -0.49 12.64 8.59
CA ASP A 48 0.06 13.74 7.80
C ASP A 48 -0.01 13.46 6.28
N VAL A 49 0.27 12.22 5.85
CA VAL A 49 0.17 11.84 4.42
C VAL A 49 -1.24 11.44 3.99
N ILE A 50 -2.03 10.81 4.86
CA ILE A 50 -3.40 10.40 4.52
C ILE A 50 -4.31 11.62 4.31
N PHE A 51 -4.14 12.66 5.11
CA PHE A 51 -4.96 13.88 5.05
C PHE A 51 -4.36 14.97 4.14
N GLY A 52 -3.19 14.71 3.54
CA GLY A 52 -2.63 15.56 2.48
C GLY A 52 -1.79 16.73 2.97
N ASP A 53 -1.30 16.72 4.21
CA ASP A 53 -0.27 17.67 4.66
C ASP A 53 1.06 17.42 3.92
N TYR A 54 1.31 16.16 3.52
CA TYR A 54 2.44 15.76 2.68
C TYR A 54 2.00 14.75 1.61
N ASP A 55 2.73 14.74 0.48
CA ASP A 55 2.49 13.78 -0.59
C ASP A 55 3.07 12.39 -0.31
N PHE A 56 2.40 11.36 -0.83
CA PHE A 56 2.98 10.01 -0.89
C PHE A 56 4.16 9.97 -1.86
N VAL A 57 5.36 9.70 -1.32
CA VAL A 57 6.60 9.54 -2.11
C VAL A 57 7.23 8.14 -2.00
N GLY A 58 6.70 7.31 -1.08
CA GLY A 58 7.25 6.00 -0.78
C GLY A 58 7.21 5.05 -1.98
N LYS A 59 8.32 4.35 -2.22
CA LYS A 59 8.43 3.29 -3.24
C LYS A 59 8.77 1.97 -2.56
N LEU A 60 8.21 0.87 -3.05
CA LEU A 60 8.43 -0.45 -2.50
C LEU A 60 9.92 -0.81 -2.56
N PRO A 61 10.58 -1.11 -1.43
CA PRO A 61 11.98 -1.53 -1.39
C PRO A 61 12.16 -3.02 -1.70
N VAL A 62 11.05 -3.76 -1.82
CA VAL A 62 10.98 -5.20 -2.11
C VAL A 62 9.79 -5.47 -3.03
N SER A 63 9.88 -6.53 -3.84
CA SER A 63 8.77 -6.94 -4.71
C SER A 63 7.62 -7.53 -3.89
N TRP A 64 6.38 -7.20 -4.23
CA TRP A 64 5.20 -7.81 -3.63
C TRP A 64 4.75 -8.99 -4.48
N PHE A 65 4.69 -10.20 -3.91
CA PHE A 65 4.28 -11.41 -4.63
C PHE A 65 2.75 -11.48 -4.78
N LYS A 66 2.26 -12.15 -5.83
CA LYS A 66 0.83 -12.51 -6.00
C LYS A 66 0.48 -13.74 -5.17
N HIS A 67 1.35 -14.74 -5.21
CA HIS A 67 1.19 -16.02 -4.53
C HIS A 67 2.48 -16.43 -3.81
N VAL A 68 2.36 -17.17 -2.71
CA VAL A 68 3.51 -17.55 -1.87
C VAL A 68 4.47 -18.49 -2.60
N GLU A 69 3.96 -19.25 -3.58
CA GLU A 69 4.71 -20.18 -4.43
C GLU A 69 5.70 -19.47 -5.36
N GLN A 70 5.57 -18.15 -5.54
CA GLN A 70 6.52 -17.34 -6.32
C GLN A 70 7.80 -17.04 -5.54
N LEU A 71 7.85 -17.34 -4.25
CA LEU A 71 9.02 -17.05 -3.42
C LEU A 71 10.13 -18.09 -3.67
N PRO A 72 11.42 -17.67 -3.75
CA PRO A 72 11.90 -16.29 -3.62
C PRO A 72 11.65 -15.43 -4.89
N LEU A 73 11.15 -14.21 -4.70
CA LEU A 73 10.85 -13.26 -5.78
C LEU A 73 11.70 -11.99 -5.63
N ASN A 74 12.75 -11.88 -6.44
CA ASN A 74 13.63 -10.72 -6.53
C ASN A 74 13.60 -10.12 -7.93
N ALA A 75 14.00 -8.85 -8.08
CA ALA A 75 13.91 -8.11 -9.34
C ALA A 75 14.82 -8.68 -10.46
N ASP A 76 15.82 -9.48 -10.12
CA ASP A 76 16.74 -10.17 -11.03
C ASP A 76 16.29 -11.59 -11.41
N ALA A 77 15.12 -12.05 -10.91
CA ALA A 77 14.61 -13.37 -11.21
C ALA A 77 14.32 -13.54 -12.71
N LYS A 78 14.64 -14.72 -13.27
CA LYS A 78 14.36 -15.05 -14.68
C LYS A 78 12.88 -14.93 -15.04
N LEU A 79 11.99 -15.27 -14.10
CA LEU A 79 10.55 -15.15 -14.25
C LEU A 79 10.02 -14.19 -13.20
N TYR A 80 10.10 -12.89 -13.51
CA TYR A 80 9.69 -11.81 -12.62
C TYR A 80 8.24 -11.39 -12.91
N ASP A 81 7.29 -11.86 -12.09
CA ASP A 81 5.86 -11.55 -12.22
C ASP A 81 5.22 -11.13 -10.87
N PRO A 82 5.62 -9.98 -10.30
CA PRO A 82 5.10 -9.51 -9.02
C PRO A 82 3.66 -9.01 -9.11
N LEU A 83 2.96 -8.97 -7.96
CA LEU A 83 1.72 -8.21 -7.80
C LEU A 83 2.01 -6.71 -7.87
N PHE A 84 3.04 -6.27 -7.15
CA PHE A 84 3.58 -4.92 -7.24
C PHE A 84 5.11 -5.01 -7.38
N PRO A 85 5.70 -4.46 -8.45
CA PRO A 85 7.13 -4.56 -8.69
C PRO A 85 7.96 -3.74 -7.69
N LEU A 86 9.25 -4.06 -7.60
CA LEU A 86 10.24 -3.26 -6.89
C LEU A 86 10.16 -1.80 -7.40
N GLY A 87 10.17 -0.84 -6.49
CA GLY A 87 10.07 0.58 -6.83
C GLY A 87 8.63 1.04 -7.14
N PHE A 88 7.62 0.18 -7.06
CA PHE A 88 6.23 0.60 -7.19
C PHE A 88 5.80 1.52 -6.03
N GLY A 89 4.95 2.50 -6.31
CA GLY A 89 4.35 3.35 -5.29
C GLY A 89 3.56 4.46 -5.96
N LEU A 90 2.28 4.58 -5.64
CA LEU A 90 1.43 5.66 -6.14
C LEU A 90 1.74 6.97 -5.41
N THR A 91 1.43 8.09 -6.04
CA THR A 91 1.58 9.43 -5.47
C THR A 91 0.20 10.07 -5.34
N SER A 92 -0.01 10.86 -4.29
CA SER A 92 -1.11 11.85 -4.26
C SER A 92 -0.70 13.02 -5.15
N ASN A 93 -1.61 13.52 -5.99
CA ASN A 93 -1.39 14.79 -6.70
C ASN A 93 -2.19 15.85 -5.95
N SER A 94 -1.52 16.63 -5.11
CA SER A 94 -2.06 17.71 -4.27
C SER A 94 -2.58 18.93 -5.04
N GLY A 95 -2.82 18.81 -6.36
CA GLY A 95 -3.24 19.91 -7.25
C GLY A 95 -4.70 20.37 -7.15
N LEU A 96 -5.48 19.89 -6.18
CA LEU A 96 -6.83 20.38 -5.91
C LEU A 96 -6.88 20.98 -4.50
N THR A 97 -6.37 22.21 -4.37
CA THR A 97 -6.78 23.08 -3.28
C THR A 97 -8.29 23.28 -3.38
N SER A 98 -9.06 22.58 -2.55
CA SER A 98 -10.47 22.91 -2.36
C SER A 98 -10.55 24.35 -1.86
N PRO A 99 -11.24 25.27 -2.56
CA PRO A 99 -11.49 26.59 -1.99
C PRO A 99 -12.48 26.39 -0.84
N VAL A 100 -12.03 26.74 0.37
CA VAL A 100 -12.95 27.08 1.46
C VAL A 100 -13.62 28.40 1.11
#